data_AF-A0A5S4FUG9-F1
#
_entry.id   AF-A0A5S4FUG9-F1
#
_cell.length_a   1.000
_cell.length_b   1.000
_cell.length_c   1.000
_cell.angle_alpha   90.00
_cell.angle_beta   90.00
_cell.angle_gamma   90.00
#
_symmetry.space_group_name_H-M   'P 1'
#
loop_
_entity.id
_entity.type
_entity.pdbx_description
1 polymer ?
#
loop_
_entity_poly.entity_id
_entity_poly.type
_entity_poly.pdbx_seq_one_letter_code
_entity_poly.pdbx_strand_id
1 'polypeptide(L)'
;MHVVVVKRPLYERHPWVARSLYKAFEESLRYAYEDLRHRNALKVMLPWLDEHVRETLAVLGEDYWAYGLERNRHVLDRFAAYSHQQGLARERWAPEQIVLGQASDGFLL
;
A
#
# COMPACT_ATOMS: atom_id res chain seq x y z
N MET A 1 2.50 -2.37 -8.39
CA MET A 1 3.05 -1.74 -7.18
C MET A 1 2.73 -0.26 -7.22
N HIS A 2 1.91 0.23 -6.30
CA HIS A 2 1.55 1.65 -6.20
C HIS A 2 2.18 2.20 -4.92
N VAL A 3 2.69 3.43 -4.99
CA VAL A 3 3.38 4.06 -3.87
C VAL A 3 2.88 5.49 -3.69
N VAL A 4 2.88 5.95 -2.44
CA VAL A 4 2.70 7.36 -2.10
C VAL A 4 4.07 7.93 -1.77
N VAL A 5 4.43 9.03 -2.42
CA VAL A 5 5.72 9.70 -2.22
C VAL A 5 5.52 11.06 -1.57
N VAL A 6 6.37 11.36 -0.58
CA VAL A 6 6.38 12.64 0.11
C VAL A 6 7.65 13.40 -0.32
N LYS A 7 7.48 14.67 -0.73
CA LYS A 7 8.64 15.52 -1.05
C LYS A 7 9.52 15.65 0.20
N ARG A 8 10.82 15.40 0.04
CA ARG A 8 11.81 15.45 1.14
C ARG A 8 11.72 16.72 2.00
N PRO A 9 11.65 17.96 1.44
CA PRO A 9 11.52 19.16 2.27
C PRO A 9 10.25 19.24 3.11
N LEU A 10 9.15 18.56 2.68
CA LEU A 10 7.93 18.50 3.47
C LEU A 10 8.10 17.54 4.66
N TYR A 11 8.69 16.38 4.42
CA TYR A 11 8.97 15.39 5.46
C TYR A 11 9.95 15.94 6.50
N GLU A 12 11.01 16.62 6.07
CA GLU A 12 12.00 17.22 6.99
C GLU A 12 11.37 18.30 7.90
N ARG A 13 10.45 19.11 7.36
CA ARG A 13 9.71 20.10 8.16
C ARG A 13 8.62 19.50 9.03
N HIS A 14 8.00 18.41 8.58
CA HIS A 14 6.84 17.78 9.23
C HIS A 14 6.97 16.25 9.23
N PRO A 15 7.88 15.66 10.03
CA PRO A 15 8.12 14.21 9.96
C PRO A 15 6.87 13.37 10.20
N TRP A 16 5.99 13.84 11.09
CA TRP A 16 4.70 13.21 11.41
C TRP A 16 3.80 12.96 10.19
N VAL A 17 4.00 13.65 9.06
CA VAL A 17 3.20 13.48 7.85
C VAL A 17 3.23 12.05 7.32
N ALA A 18 4.36 11.35 7.41
CA ALA A 18 4.49 9.98 6.92
C ALA A 18 3.54 9.04 7.68
N ARG A 19 3.51 9.15 9.02
CA ARG A 19 2.63 8.39 9.89
C ARG A 19 1.16 8.77 9.69
N SER A 20 0.85 10.05 9.61
CA SER A 20 -0.53 10.51 9.45
C SER A 20 -1.12 10.04 8.13
N LEU A 21 -0.36 10.10 7.03
CA LEU A 21 -0.78 9.58 5.74
C LEU A 21 -0.95 8.06 5.76
N TYR A 22 0.00 7.32 6.34
CA TYR A 22 -0.11 5.87 6.47
C TYR A 22 -1.43 5.47 7.14
N LYS A 23 -1.72 6.02 8.33
CA LYS A 23 -2.95 5.74 9.08
C LYS A 23 -4.21 6.12 8.30
N ALA A 24 -4.22 7.32 7.71
CA ALA A 24 -5.37 7.80 6.96
C ALA A 24 -5.68 6.91 5.75
N PHE A 25 -4.65 6.44 5.04
CA PHE A 25 -4.85 5.57 3.89
C PHE A 25 -5.22 4.14 4.30
N GLU A 26 -4.63 3.58 5.35
CA GLU A 26 -5.02 2.27 5.89
C GLU A 26 -6.49 2.26 6.31
N GLU A 27 -6.94 3.29 7.01
CA GLU A 27 -8.34 3.43 7.41
C GLU A 27 -9.27 3.67 6.20
N SER A 28 -8.86 4.51 5.25
CA SER A 28 -9.61 4.73 4.00
C SER A 28 -9.77 3.42 3.20
N LEU A 29 -8.72 2.61 3.13
CA LEU A 29 -8.74 1.32 2.46
C LEU A 29 -9.68 0.34 3.15
N ARG A 30 -9.69 0.30 4.49
CA ARG A 30 -10.65 -0.51 5.26
C ARG A 30 -12.09 -0.12 4.92
N TYR A 31 -12.41 1.17 4.92
CA TYR A 31 -13.74 1.64 4.53
C TYR A 31 -14.09 1.27 3.09
N ALA A 32 -13.14 1.39 2.16
CA ALA A 32 -13.37 0.99 0.77
C ALA A 32 -13.68 -0.50 0.64
N TYR A 33 -12.97 -1.36 1.37
CA TYR A 33 -13.24 -2.81 1.39
C TYR A 33 -14.61 -3.13 1.99
N GLU A 34 -14.97 -2.50 3.10
CA GLU A 34 -16.28 -2.67 3.73
C GLU A 34 -17.40 -2.22 2.78
N ASP A 35 -17.28 -1.04 2.16
CA ASP A 35 -18.24 -0.49 1.20
C ASP A 35 -18.48 -1.43 0.00
N LEU A 36 -17.42 -2.05 -0.52
CA LEU A 36 -17.53 -3.00 -1.65
C LEU A 36 -18.28 -4.29 -1.27
N ARG A 37 -18.30 -4.66 0.01
CA ARG A 37 -18.97 -5.86 0.52
C ARG A 37 -20.45 -5.63 0.87
N HIS A 38 -20.94 -4.38 0.81
CA HIS A 38 -22.34 -4.06 1.11
C HIS A 38 -23.27 -4.48 -0.03
N ARG A 39 -24.22 -5.39 0.26
CA ARG A 39 -25.14 -5.97 -0.74
C ARG A 39 -26.45 -5.21 -0.93
N ASN A 40 -26.89 -4.46 0.08
CA ASN A 40 -28.24 -3.84 0.08
C ASN A 40 -28.31 -2.55 -0.76
N ALA A 41 -27.19 -1.84 -0.88
CA ALA A 41 -27.04 -0.68 -1.75
C ALA A 41 -25.59 -0.67 -2.23
N LEU A 42 -25.38 -1.03 -3.50
CA LEU A 42 -24.04 -1.07 -4.07
C LEU A 42 -23.44 0.34 -4.03
N LYS A 43 -22.26 0.48 -3.42
CA LYS A 43 -21.56 1.76 -3.30
C LYS A 43 -21.30 2.41 -4.65
N VAL A 44 -21.05 1.58 -5.66
CA VAL A 44 -20.81 2.00 -7.04
C VAL A 44 -21.88 1.38 -7.95
N MET A 45 -22.25 2.10 -9.00
CA MET A 45 -23.31 1.75 -9.96
C MET A 45 -22.93 0.60 -10.91
N LEU A 46 -22.20 -0.41 -10.42
CA LEU A 46 -21.82 -1.61 -11.16
C LEU A 46 -22.79 -2.74 -10.82
N PRO A 47 -23.67 -3.18 -11.74
CA PRO A 47 -24.72 -4.17 -11.42
C PRO A 47 -24.19 -5.54 -10.95
N TRP A 48 -22.95 -5.86 -11.30
CA TRP A 48 -22.30 -7.15 -11.04
C TRP A 48 -21.21 -7.05 -9.97
N LEU A 49 -21.25 -6.00 -9.14
CA LEU A 49 -20.18 -5.69 -8.19
C LEU A 49 -19.86 -6.85 -7.24
N ASP A 50 -20.88 -7.49 -6.64
CA ASP A 50 -20.68 -8.58 -5.67
C ASP A 50 -19.96 -9.76 -6.32
N GLU A 51 -20.34 -10.13 -7.55
CA GLU A 51 -19.68 -11.22 -8.28
C GLU A 51 -18.22 -10.88 -8.60
N HIS A 52 -17.95 -9.65 -9.07
CA HIS A 52 -16.58 -9.20 -9.33
C HIS A 52 -15.71 -9.15 -8.06
N VAL A 53 -16.29 -8.73 -6.93
CA VAL A 53 -15.59 -8.77 -5.64
C VAL A 53 -15.28 -10.20 -5.24
N ARG A 54 -16.24 -11.13 -5.37
CA ARG A 54 -16.03 -12.56 -5.06
C ARG A 54 -14.94 -13.18 -5.95
N GLU A 55 -14.97 -12.93 -7.25
CA GLU A 55 -13.96 -13.39 -8.20
C GLU A 55 -12.58 -12.83 -7.84
N THR A 56 -12.50 -11.53 -7.55
CA THR A 56 -11.26 -10.86 -7.15
C THR A 56 -10.66 -11.51 -5.90
N LEU A 57 -11.49 -11.76 -4.88
CA LEU A 57 -11.05 -12.39 -3.63
C LEU A 57 -10.63 -13.85 -3.84
N ALA A 58 -11.29 -14.60 -4.73
CA ALA A 58 -10.92 -15.97 -5.05
C ALA A 58 -9.55 -16.07 -5.73
N VAL A 59 -9.19 -15.08 -6.54
CA VAL A 59 -7.90 -15.05 -7.27
C VAL A 59 -6.78 -14.41 -6.45
N LEU A 60 -7.06 -13.31 -5.76
CA LEU A 60 -6.03 -12.47 -5.12
C LEU A 60 -5.98 -12.61 -3.59
N GLY A 61 -6.96 -13.25 -2.97
CA GLY A 61 -7.11 -13.30 -1.51
C GLY A 61 -7.74 -12.03 -0.92
N GLU A 62 -7.83 -11.94 0.41
CA GLU A 62 -8.51 -10.83 1.09
C GLU A 62 -7.71 -9.52 1.15
N ASP A 63 -6.38 -9.62 1.08
CA ASP A 63 -5.45 -8.54 1.40
C ASP A 63 -4.63 -8.09 0.18
N TYR A 64 -5.29 -8.03 -0.98
CA TYR A 64 -4.61 -7.75 -2.26
C TYR A 64 -4.05 -6.33 -2.39
N TRP A 65 -4.47 -5.39 -1.53
CA TRP A 65 -3.84 -4.09 -1.36
C TRP A 65 -3.18 -3.96 0.02
N ALA A 66 -2.05 -4.62 0.21
CA ALA A 66 -1.29 -4.49 1.44
C ALA A 66 -0.55 -3.16 1.52
N TYR A 67 -0.77 -2.41 2.60
CA TYR A 67 0.11 -1.31 3.01
C TYR A 67 1.16 -1.80 4.00
N GLY A 68 2.23 -1.03 4.13
CA GLY A 68 3.27 -1.32 5.11
C GLY A 68 4.58 -1.80 4.51
N LEU A 69 5.66 -1.60 5.26
CA LEU A 69 6.99 -2.07 4.89
C LEU A 69 7.08 -3.59 4.99
N GLU A 70 6.66 -4.19 6.10
CA GLU A 70 6.92 -5.61 6.33
C GLU A 70 6.10 -6.49 5.41
N ARG A 71 4.80 -6.18 5.24
CA ARG A 71 3.93 -6.89 4.30
C ARG A 71 4.44 -6.83 2.86
N ASN A 72 5.11 -5.73 2.49
CA ASN A 72 5.64 -5.50 1.14
C ASN A 72 7.16 -5.70 1.02
N ARG A 73 7.86 -6.15 2.05
CA ARG A 73 9.33 -6.27 2.06
C ARG A 73 9.82 -7.11 0.90
N HIS A 74 9.23 -8.28 0.72
CA HIS A 74 9.56 -9.19 -0.37
C HIS A 74 9.31 -8.55 -1.76
N VAL A 75 8.26 -7.75 -1.90
CA VAL A 75 7.92 -7.03 -3.14
C VAL A 75 8.97 -5.96 -3.44
N LEU A 76 9.34 -5.15 -2.44
CA LEU A 76 10.35 -4.10 -2.54
C LEU A 76 11.73 -4.68 -2.82
N ASP A 77 12.10 -5.77 -2.15
CA ASP A 77 13.37 -6.48 -2.36
C ASP A 77 13.49 -7.00 -3.79
N ARG A 78 12.43 -7.63 -4.31
CA ARG A 78 12.38 -8.13 -5.69
C ARG A 78 12.47 -6.98 -6.69
N PHE A 79 11.71 -5.91 -6.46
CA PHE A 79 11.75 -4.72 -7.30
C PHE A 79 13.14 -4.09 -7.35
N ALA A 80 13.78 -3.87 -6.19
CA ALA A 80 15.12 -3.31 -6.12
C ALA A 80 16.16 -4.21 -6.79
N ALA A 81 16.05 -5.54 -6.60
CA ALA A 81 16.93 -6.50 -7.26
C ALA A 81 16.81 -6.43 -8.79
N TYR A 82 15.59 -6.43 -9.34
CA TYR A 82 15.37 -6.34 -10.78
C TYR A 82 15.79 -5.00 -11.35
N SER A 83 15.48 -3.90 -10.68
CA SER A 83 15.90 -2.55 -11.08
C SER A 83 17.42 -2.45 -11.18
N HIS A 84 18.15 -3.05 -10.24
CA HIS A 84 19.61 -3.08 -10.29
C HIS A 84 20.14 -4.01 -11.40
N GLN A 85 19.60 -5.24 -11.50
CA GLN A 85 20.01 -6.21 -12.53
C GLN A 85 19.82 -5.69 -13.96
N GLN A 86 18.80 -4.89 -14.19
CA GLN A 86 18.48 -4.28 -15.48
C GLN A 86 19.21 -2.95 -15.72
N GLY A 87 20.05 -2.50 -14.78
CA GLY A 87 20.81 -1.25 -14.90
C GLY A 87 19.96 0.02 -14.75
N LEU A 88 18.71 -0.09 -14.29
CA LEU A 88 17.85 1.08 -14.01
C LEU A 88 18.26 1.80 -12.73
N ALA A 89 18.78 1.06 -11.75
CA ALA A 89 19.36 1.61 -10.52
C ALA A 89 20.86 1.35 -10.50
N ARG A 90 21.64 2.36 -10.10
CA ARG A 90 23.11 2.26 -9.96
C ARG A 90 23.54 1.24 -8.91
N GLU A 91 22.73 1.07 -7.87
CA GLU A 91 22.97 0.15 -6.76
C GLU A 91 21.65 -0.53 -6.35
N ARG A 92 21.75 -1.64 -5.60
CA ARG A 92 20.58 -2.30 -5.03
C ARG A 92 20.21 -1.66 -3.71
N TRP A 93 19.10 -0.93 -3.71
CA TRP A 93 18.53 -0.29 -2.52
C TRP A 93 17.83 -1.31 -1.62
N ALA A 94 18.06 -1.22 -0.31
CA ALA A 94 17.30 -1.98 0.68
C ALA A 94 15.89 -1.35 0.87
N PRO A 95 14.85 -2.14 1.18
CA PRO A 95 13.49 -1.64 1.40
C PRO A 95 13.39 -0.47 2.39
N GLU A 96 14.15 -0.49 3.49
CA GLU A 96 14.22 0.56 4.52
C GLU A 96 14.80 1.87 4.02
N GLN A 97 15.60 1.82 2.95
CA GLN A 97 16.17 3.03 2.33
C GLN A 97 15.16 3.68 1.38
N ILE A 98 14.17 2.92 0.91
CA ILE A 98 13.13 3.37 -0.02
C ILE A 98 11.92 3.89 0.76
N VAL A 99 11.51 3.18 1.82
CA VAL A 99 10.31 3.49 2.60
C VAL A 99 10.67 4.22 3.88
N LEU A 100 9.93 5.30 4.19
CA LEU A 100 10.11 6.04 5.44
C LEU A 100 9.74 5.14 6.63
N GLY A 101 10.67 4.92 7.56
CA GLY A 101 10.45 4.02 8.71
C GLY A 101 9.26 4.40 9.61
N GLN A 102 8.85 5.67 9.61
CA GLN A 102 7.65 6.14 10.32
C GLN A 102 6.32 5.71 9.67
N ALA A 103 6.36 5.18 8.45
CA ALA A 103 5.24 4.57 7.73
C ALA A 103 5.33 3.03 7.76
N SER A 104 5.81 2.46 8.87
CA SER A 104 5.91 1.01 9.08
C SER A 104 4.93 0.51 10.15
N ASP A 105 4.54 -0.76 9.98
CA ASP A 105 3.41 -1.43 10.64
C ASP A 105 3.56 -1.60 12.16
N GLY A 106 4.75 -1.35 12.71
CA GLY A 106 5.14 -1.71 14.07
C GLY A 106 5.01 -0.63 15.15
N PHE A 107 4.50 0.56 14.85
CA PHE A 107 4.44 1.65 15.85
C PHE A 107 3.14 1.61 16.67
N LEU A 108 3.11 0.77 17.70
CA LEU A 108 2.14 0.83 18.80
C LEU A 108 2.53 1.95 19.78
N LEU A 109 1.54 2.62 20.36
CA LEU A 109 1.74 3.66 21.39
C LEU A 109 2.37 3.08 22.66
#